data_AF-A0A914ESA7-F1
#
_entry.id   AF-A0A914ESA7-F1
#
_cell.length_a   1.000
_cell.length_b   1.000
_cell.length_c   1.000
_cell.angle_alpha   90.00
_cell.angle_beta   90.00
_cell.angle_gamma   90.00
#
_symmetry.space_group_name_H-M   'P 1'
#
loop_
_entity.id
_entity.type
_entity.pdbx_description
1 polymer ?
#
loop_
_entity_poly.entity_id
_entity_poly.type
_entity_poly.pdbx_seq_one_letter_code
_entity_poly.pdbx_strand_id
1 'polypeptide(L)'
;MPIAISAVANSLRHGSNSFLMSSILRPLAAKKSFFLQITASGALAGTSDILCQKLVEKRDTINFKRAAGFAAIVSFCVVSALAGTSDILCQKLVEKRDTINFKRAAGFAAIVSFCVAPLCYKWYQVIERTFPAVGPKWKLALKRMTMDQVIGAPFFSSLILFNLNMIETRSVKTSVAKTADIVPTVLLTNYKFWPFIQMVNLALVPIQYRVVMVQFCSIFWNMYISYMQHNSAKETIDIVEISD
;
A
#
# COMPACT_ATOMS: atom_id res chain seq x y z
N MET A 1 5.95 -11.63 27.54
CA MET A 1 4.72 -11.07 26.94
C MET A 1 3.63 -10.74 27.97
N PRO A 2 3.31 -11.56 29.00
CA PRO A 2 2.24 -11.25 29.97
C PRO A 2 2.56 -10.07 30.91
N ILE A 3 3.84 -9.92 31.27
CA ILE A 3 4.30 -8.93 32.26
C ILE A 3 4.20 -7.49 31.72
N ALA A 4 4.47 -7.29 30.42
CA ALA A 4 4.39 -5.98 29.78
C ALA A 4 2.94 -5.48 29.67
N ILE A 5 1.99 -6.38 29.40
CA ILE A 5 0.57 -6.06 29.34
C ILE A 5 0.03 -5.75 30.74
N SER A 6 0.45 -6.51 31.76
CA SER A 6 0.06 -6.27 33.15
C SER A 6 0.61 -4.95 33.71
N ALA A 7 1.83 -4.56 33.33
CA ALA A 7 2.44 -3.29 33.75
C ALA A 7 1.74 -2.08 33.13
N VAL A 8 1.34 -2.18 31.85
CA VAL A 8 0.56 -1.14 31.16
C VAL A 8 -0.86 -1.04 31.73
N ALA A 9 -1.50 -2.18 32.03
CA ALA A 9 -2.83 -2.20 32.64
C ALA A 9 -2.84 -1.61 34.06
N ASN A 10 -1.81 -1.87 34.87
CA ASN A 10 -1.68 -1.28 36.20
C ASN A 10 -1.36 0.23 36.17
N SER A 11 -0.57 0.67 35.19
CA SER A 11 -0.27 2.11 35.01
C SER A 11 -1.48 2.93 34.55
N LEU A 12 -2.46 2.31 33.88
CA LEU A 12 -3.70 2.97 33.44
C LEU A 12 -4.76 3.08 34.55
N ARG A 13 -4.63 2.32 35.65
CA ARG A 13 -5.58 2.32 36.78
C ARG A 13 -5.33 3.44 37.79
N HIS A 14 -4.09 3.92 37.93
CA HIS A 14 -3.75 4.95 38.92
C HIS A 14 -3.23 6.23 38.24
N GLY A 15 -4.16 7.14 37.96
CA GLY A 15 -3.94 8.59 38.01
C GLY A 15 -3.00 9.22 36.98
N SER A 16 -3.47 9.50 35.76
CA SER A 16 -3.10 10.72 34.99
C SER A 16 -3.90 10.81 33.66
N ASN A 17 -5.24 10.73 33.74
CA ASN A 17 -6.07 10.56 32.53
C ASN A 17 -6.25 11.84 31.68
N SER A 18 -5.85 13.04 32.15
CA SER A 18 -6.02 14.27 31.36
C SER A 18 -4.74 14.72 30.64
N PHE A 19 -3.57 14.62 31.28
CA PHE A 19 -2.33 15.20 30.79
C PHE A 19 -1.65 14.36 29.70
N LEU A 20 -1.63 13.03 29.88
CA LEU A 20 -1.08 12.09 28.90
C LEU A 20 -1.89 12.10 27.60
N MET A 21 -3.22 12.21 27.73
CA MET A 21 -4.14 12.33 26.60
C MET A 21 -4.03 13.70 25.88
N SER A 22 -3.82 14.80 26.60
CA SER A 22 -3.71 16.12 25.96
C SER A 22 -2.34 16.35 25.32
N SER A 23 -1.25 15.92 25.94
CA SER A 23 0.11 16.26 25.51
C SER A 23 0.72 15.26 24.51
N ILE A 24 0.29 13.99 24.54
CA ILE A 24 0.80 12.96 23.61
C ILE A 24 -0.21 12.71 22.49
N LEU A 25 -1.50 12.49 22.80
CA LEU A 25 -2.48 12.12 21.78
C LEU A 25 -2.92 13.29 20.87
N ARG A 26 -2.91 14.55 21.33
CA ARG A 26 -3.29 15.70 20.48
C ARG A 26 -2.31 15.99 19.33
N PRO A 27 -0.98 16.06 19.54
CA PRO A 27 -0.05 16.19 18.41
C PRO A 27 -0.01 14.95 17.51
N LEU A 28 -0.30 13.75 18.05
CA LEU A 28 -0.49 12.51 17.29
C LEU A 28 -1.79 12.49 16.47
N ALA A 29 -2.85 13.14 16.95
CA ALA A 29 -4.13 13.25 16.25
C ALA A 29 -4.14 14.38 15.21
N ALA A 30 -3.37 15.45 15.42
CA ALA A 30 -3.36 16.65 14.57
C ALA A 30 -2.67 16.46 13.20
N LYS A 31 -1.94 15.36 12.99
CA LYS A 31 -1.27 15.02 11.72
C LYS A 31 -1.94 13.89 10.94
N LYS A 32 -3.23 13.61 11.16
CA LYS A 32 -3.95 12.56 10.42
C LYS A 32 -4.37 13.05 9.03
N SER A 33 -3.41 13.03 8.10
CA SER A 33 -3.68 13.04 6.67
C SER A 33 -4.12 11.63 6.23
N PHE A 34 -4.93 11.60 5.18
CA PHE A 34 -5.50 10.46 4.45
C PHE A 34 -4.48 9.32 4.12
N PHE A 35 -3.19 9.57 4.30
CA PHE A 35 -2.06 8.68 3.98
C PHE A 35 -1.61 7.67 5.04
N LEU A 36 -2.22 7.66 6.22
CA LEU A 36 -1.95 6.60 7.21
C LEU A 36 -2.43 5.20 6.75
N GLN A 37 -3.00 5.07 5.56
CA GLN A 37 -3.57 3.83 5.02
C GLN A 37 -2.56 2.90 4.34
N ILE A 38 -1.42 3.40 3.85
CA ILE A 38 -0.46 2.55 3.11
C ILE A 38 0.63 1.97 4.04
N THR A 39 0.77 2.51 5.26
CA THR A 39 1.72 2.02 6.26
C THR A 39 1.15 2.04 7.67
N ALA A 40 -0.13 1.74 7.88
CA ALA A 40 -0.65 1.66 9.26
C ALA A 40 0.16 0.69 10.13
N SER A 41 0.59 -0.45 9.56
CA SER A 41 1.46 -1.40 10.27
C SER A 41 2.83 -0.81 10.60
N GLY A 42 3.43 -0.03 9.70
CA GLY A 42 4.68 0.69 9.96
C GLY A 42 4.53 1.81 10.97
N ALA A 43 3.47 2.62 10.86
CA ALA A 43 3.17 3.69 11.79
C ALA A 43 2.88 3.17 13.20
N LEU A 44 2.14 2.05 13.30
CA LEU A 44 1.90 1.34 14.56
C LEU A 44 3.21 0.77 15.12
N ALA A 45 4.05 0.15 14.29
CA ALA A 45 5.36 -0.36 14.69
C ALA A 45 6.27 0.76 15.21
N GLY A 46 6.39 1.87 14.48
CA GLY A 46 7.17 3.03 14.90
C GLY A 46 6.63 3.68 16.17
N THR A 47 5.31 3.80 16.31
CA THR A 47 4.69 4.31 17.55
C THR A 47 4.92 3.35 18.72
N SER A 48 4.85 2.04 18.48
CA SER A 48 5.15 1.01 19.47
C SER A 48 6.61 1.05 19.92
N ASP A 49 7.56 1.28 19.00
CA ASP A 49 8.97 1.46 19.35
C ASP A 49 9.20 2.75 20.15
N ILE A 50 8.53 3.86 19.81
CA ILE A 50 8.57 5.10 20.61
C ILE A 50 8.02 4.88 22.03
N LEU A 51 6.91 4.15 22.17
CA LEU A 51 6.34 3.78 23.46
C LEU A 51 7.29 2.87 24.24
N CYS A 52 7.96 1.92 23.57
CA CYS A 52 8.98 1.08 24.18
C CYS A 52 10.16 1.92 24.70
N GLN A 53 10.67 2.84 23.89
CA GLN A 53 11.77 3.74 24.27
C GLN A 53 11.42 4.58 25.51
N LYS A 54 10.18 5.06 25.62
CA LYS A 54 9.73 5.88 26.76
C LYS A 54 9.35 5.06 27.99
N LEU A 55 8.54 4.02 27.83
CA LEU A 55 7.93 3.30 28.94
C LEU A 55 8.82 2.19 29.47
N VAL A 56 9.59 1.53 28.60
CA VAL A 56 10.42 0.37 28.95
C VAL A 56 11.88 0.78 29.09
N GLU A 57 12.45 1.45 28.08
CA GLU A 57 13.86 1.86 28.12
C GLU A 57 14.08 3.14 28.95
N LYS A 58 13.00 3.82 29.39
CA LYS A 58 13.02 5.08 30.16
C LYS A 58 14.00 6.12 29.61
N ARG A 59 14.11 6.23 28.28
CA ARG A 59 14.99 7.21 27.64
C ARG A 59 14.41 8.63 27.76
N ASP A 60 15.25 9.58 28.15
CA ASP A 60 14.89 11.00 28.17
C ASP A 60 14.72 11.57 26.75
N THR A 61 15.47 11.05 25.77
CA THR A 61 15.40 11.47 24.37
C THR A 61 14.91 10.36 23.45
N ILE A 62 13.97 10.70 22.56
CA ILE A 62 13.39 9.76 21.59
C ILE A 62 14.30 9.66 20.38
N ASN A 63 14.70 8.44 20.01
CA ASN A 63 15.42 8.19 18.77
C ASN A 63 14.42 7.99 17.61
N PHE A 64 14.08 9.10 16.95
CA PHE A 64 13.19 9.08 15.80
C PHE A 64 13.75 8.31 14.59
N LYS A 65 15.08 8.25 14.41
CA LYS A 65 15.70 7.49 13.32
C LYS A 65 15.47 6.00 13.49
N ARG A 66 15.62 5.48 14.72
CA ARG A 66 15.33 4.07 15.06
C ARG A 66 13.86 3.75 14.83
N ALA A 67 12.94 4.55 15.36
CA ALA A 67 11.51 4.33 15.21
C ALA A 67 11.07 4.37 13.74
N ALA A 68 11.60 5.30 12.94
CA ALA A 68 11.34 5.39 11.51
C ALA A 68 11.92 4.21 10.73
N GLY A 69 13.12 3.75 11.09
CA GLY A 69 13.73 2.55 10.50
C GLY A 69 12.89 1.29 10.75
N PHE A 70 12.44 1.09 11.99
CA PHE A 70 11.58 -0.03 12.34
C PHE A 70 10.22 0.03 11.61
N ALA A 71 9.61 1.21 11.53
CA ALA A 71 8.38 1.44 10.77
C ALA A 71 8.54 1.09 9.27
N ALA A 72 9.67 1.47 8.67
CA ALA A 72 9.95 1.16 7.27
C ALA A 72 10.14 -0.34 7.03
N ILE A 73 10.88 -1.03 7.90
CA ILE A 73 11.09 -2.48 7.81
C ILE A 73 9.75 -3.23 7.91
N VAL A 74 8.91 -2.90 8.90
CA VAL A 74 7.61 -3.55 9.05
C VAL A 74 6.70 -3.28 7.85
N SER A 75 6.70 -2.05 7.33
CA SER A 75 5.93 -1.70 6.13
C SER A 75 6.38 -2.52 4.92
N PHE A 76 7.69 -2.64 4.72
CA PHE A 76 8.28 -3.44 3.65
C PHE A 76 7.86 -4.91 3.76
N CYS A 77 7.96 -5.51 4.95
CA CYS A 77 7.57 -6.90 5.16
C CYS A 77 6.09 -7.14 4.87
N VAL A 78 5.21 -6.23 5.30
CA VAL A 78 3.77 -6.34 5.05
C VAL A 78 3.44 -6.21 3.57
N VAL A 79 4.01 -5.21 2.89
CA VAL A 79 3.80 -5.02 1.45
C VAL A 79 4.29 -6.23 0.65
N SER A 80 5.46 -6.76 1.00
CA SER A 80 6.04 -7.95 0.37
C SER A 80 5.18 -9.19 0.58
N ALA A 81 4.73 -9.45 1.82
CA ALA A 81 3.86 -10.57 2.15
C ALA A 81 2.52 -10.48 1.41
N LEU A 82 1.89 -9.31 1.39
CA LEU A 82 0.63 -9.08 0.67
C LEU A 82 0.82 -9.31 -0.83
N ALA A 83 1.84 -8.72 -1.45
CA ALA A 83 2.10 -8.83 -2.87
C ALA A 83 2.40 -10.29 -3.29
N GLY A 84 3.29 -10.97 -2.56
CA GLY A 84 3.62 -12.38 -2.84
C GLY A 84 2.44 -13.32 -2.63
N THR A 85 1.66 -13.13 -1.56
CA THR A 85 0.46 -13.93 -1.30
C THR A 85 -0.61 -13.68 -2.38
N SER A 86 -0.77 -12.44 -2.81
CA SER A 86 -1.72 -12.09 -3.88
C SER A 86 -1.37 -12.81 -5.19
N ASP A 87 -0.10 -12.85 -5.56
CA ASP A 87 0.34 -13.57 -6.76
C ASP A 87 0.09 -15.09 -6.62
N ILE A 88 0.40 -15.69 -5.46
CA ILE A 88 0.11 -17.11 -5.19
C ILE A 88 -1.39 -17.40 -5.28
N LEU A 89 -2.23 -16.53 -4.71
CA LEU A 89 -3.69 -16.63 -4.79
C LEU A 89 -4.17 -16.51 -6.24
N CYS A 90 -3.60 -15.62 -7.04
CA CYS A 90 -3.90 -15.52 -8.47
C CYS A 90 -3.58 -16.84 -9.19
N GLN A 91 -2.39 -17.39 -8.97
CA GLN A 91 -1.95 -18.64 -9.58
C GLN A 91 -2.87 -19.81 -9.22
N LYS A 92 -3.34 -19.89 -7.96
CA LYS A 92 -4.18 -20.99 -7.47
C LYS A 92 -5.67 -20.83 -7.74
N LEU A 93 -6.23 -19.65 -7.50
CA LEU A 93 -7.68 -19.42 -7.55
C LEU A 93 -8.17 -18.96 -8.92
N VAL A 94 -7.36 -18.16 -9.63
CA VAL A 94 -7.76 -17.57 -10.92
C VAL A 94 -7.23 -18.44 -12.07
N GLU A 95 -5.92 -18.68 -12.09
CA GLU A 95 -5.28 -19.46 -13.16
C GLU A 95 -5.36 -20.98 -12.95
N LYS A 96 -5.83 -21.43 -11.77
CA LYS A 96 -6.01 -22.85 -11.41
C LYS A 96 -4.78 -23.72 -11.72
N ARG A 97 -3.58 -23.20 -11.49
CA ARG A 97 -2.33 -23.94 -11.74
C ARG A 97 -2.13 -25.06 -10.73
N ASP A 98 -1.71 -26.23 -11.22
CA ASP A 98 -1.37 -27.37 -10.37
C ASP A 98 -0.15 -27.08 -9.49
N THR A 99 0.85 -26.39 -10.03
CA THR A 99 2.08 -26.02 -9.32
C THR A 99 2.18 -24.51 -9.06
N ILE A 100 2.74 -24.14 -7.91
CA ILE A 100 2.98 -22.74 -7.55
C ILE A 100 4.37 -22.33 -8.07
N ASN A 101 4.41 -21.28 -8.87
CA ASN A 101 5.64 -20.63 -9.27
C ASN A 101 6.07 -19.59 -8.22
N PHE A 102 6.93 -20.02 -7.29
CA PHE A 102 7.48 -19.15 -6.25
C PHE A 102 8.38 -18.04 -6.80
N LYS A 103 9.04 -18.26 -7.94
CA LYS A 103 9.89 -17.24 -8.57
C LYS A 103 9.06 -16.06 -9.08
N ARG A 104 7.88 -16.33 -9.66
CA ARG A 104 6.90 -15.30 -10.05
C ARG A 104 6.43 -14.51 -8.83
N ALA A 105 5.98 -15.21 -7.78
CA ALA A 105 5.51 -14.57 -6.55
C ALA A 105 6.60 -13.72 -5.87
N ALA A 106 7.84 -14.21 -5.83
CA ALA A 106 8.99 -13.48 -5.29
C ALA A 106 9.35 -12.25 -6.15
N GLY A 107 9.32 -12.38 -7.48
CA GLY A 107 9.53 -11.25 -8.39
C GLY A 107 8.45 -10.16 -8.21
N PHE A 108 7.18 -10.57 -8.10
CA PHE A 108 6.07 -9.66 -7.84
C PHE A 108 6.22 -8.93 -6.51
N ALA A 109 6.50 -9.69 -5.43
CA ALA A 109 6.75 -9.11 -4.11
C ALA A 109 7.93 -8.15 -4.09
N ALA A 110 9.02 -8.48 -4.80
CA ALA A 110 10.21 -7.63 -4.90
C ALA A 110 9.91 -6.31 -5.61
N ILE A 111 9.26 -6.33 -6.77
CA ILE A 111 8.92 -5.11 -7.52
C ILE A 111 7.99 -4.20 -6.72
N VAL A 112 6.93 -4.76 -6.11
CA VAL A 112 5.99 -3.95 -5.32
C VAL A 112 6.68 -3.33 -4.11
N SER A 113 7.56 -4.08 -3.43
CA SER A 113 8.15 -3.64 -2.16
C SER A 113 9.36 -2.72 -2.33
N PHE A 114 10.26 -3.01 -3.29
CA PHE A 114 11.49 -2.24 -3.50
C PHE A 114 11.34 -1.11 -4.51
N CYS A 115 10.45 -1.24 -5.49
CA CYS A 115 10.28 -0.21 -6.51
C CYS A 115 9.02 0.63 -6.25
N VAL A 116 7.86 -0.01 -6.17
CA VAL A 116 6.57 0.71 -6.12
C VAL A 116 6.37 1.41 -4.77
N ALA A 117 6.54 0.71 -3.65
CA ALA A 117 6.22 1.27 -2.33
C ALA A 117 7.03 2.54 -1.97
N PRO A 118 8.37 2.61 -2.19
CA PRO A 118 9.13 3.84 -1.93
C PRO A 118 8.72 4.99 -2.84
N LEU A 119 8.40 4.71 -4.11
CA LEU A 119 7.96 5.71 -5.07
C LEU A 119 6.55 6.23 -4.74
N CYS A 120 5.63 5.35 -4.33
CA CYS A 120 4.31 5.75 -3.82
C CYS A 120 4.44 6.68 -2.62
N TYR A 121 5.33 6.35 -1.66
CA TYR A 121 5.58 7.22 -0.51
C TYR A 121 6.01 8.63 -0.94
N LYS A 122 6.95 8.74 -1.90
CA LYS A 122 7.39 10.02 -2.44
C LYS A 122 6.29 10.74 -3.22
N TRP A 123 5.51 10.02 -4.03
CA TRP A 123 4.39 10.58 -4.78
C TRP A 123 3.36 11.23 -3.86
N TYR A 124 3.04 10.61 -2.74
CA TYR A 124 2.10 11.19 -1.79
C TYR A 124 2.66 12.41 -1.06
N GLN A 125 3.98 12.47 -0.81
CA GLN A 125 4.62 13.70 -0.37
C GLN A 125 4.50 14.83 -1.42
N VAL A 126 4.59 14.50 -2.71
CA VAL A 126 4.38 15.46 -3.80
C VAL A 126 2.94 15.98 -3.78
N ILE A 127 1.94 15.08 -3.76
CA ILE A 127 0.52 15.46 -3.70
C ILE A 127 0.23 16.38 -2.52
N GLU A 128 0.78 16.10 -1.34
CA GLU A 128 0.58 16.91 -0.14
C GLU A 128 1.22 18.30 -0.23
N ARG A 129 2.38 18.41 -0.91
CA ARG A 129 3.05 19.70 -1.15
C ARG A 129 2.32 20.52 -2.21
N THR A 130 1.82 19.87 -3.27
CA THR A 130 1.05 20.52 -4.34
C THR A 130 -0.30 21.00 -3.83
N PHE A 131 -0.97 20.22 -2.99
CA PHE A 131 -2.25 20.56 -2.39
C PHE A 131 -2.12 20.55 -0.86
N PRO A 132 -1.60 21.63 -0.25
CA PRO A 132 -1.51 21.75 1.20
C PRO A 132 -2.90 21.74 1.85
N ALA A 133 -2.97 21.43 3.14
CA ALA A 133 -4.20 21.23 3.89
C ALA A 133 -4.95 22.55 4.21
N VAL A 134 -5.27 23.33 3.18
CA VAL A 134 -5.91 24.64 3.27
C VAL A 134 -7.28 24.58 2.58
N GLY A 135 -8.33 25.00 3.30
CA GLY A 135 -9.70 25.06 2.78
C GLY A 135 -10.57 23.83 3.07
N PRO A 136 -11.73 23.70 2.38
CA PRO A 136 -12.69 22.63 2.63
C PRO A 136 -12.10 21.24 2.36
N LYS A 137 -12.17 20.35 3.36
CA LYS A 137 -11.58 19.01 3.32
C LYS A 137 -12.02 18.18 2.10
N TRP A 138 -13.27 18.31 1.67
CA TRP A 138 -13.81 17.57 0.53
C TRP A 138 -13.23 18.06 -0.82
N LYS A 139 -13.06 19.38 -1.00
CA LYS A 139 -12.43 19.95 -2.21
C LYS A 139 -10.97 19.51 -2.31
N LEU A 140 -10.27 19.50 -1.18
CA LEU A 140 -8.90 19.04 -1.11
C LEU A 140 -8.79 17.55 -1.46
N ALA A 141 -9.66 16.72 -0.89
CA ALA A 141 -9.70 15.29 -1.19
C ALA A 141 -9.95 15.04 -2.68
N LEU A 142 -10.87 15.78 -3.30
CA LEU A 142 -11.14 15.68 -4.73
C LEU A 142 -9.92 16.06 -5.57
N LYS A 143 -9.26 17.20 -5.30
CA LYS A 143 -8.04 17.62 -6.03
C LYS A 143 -6.93 16.58 -5.95
N ARG A 144 -6.67 16.06 -4.74
CA ARG A 144 -5.65 15.03 -4.51
C ARG A 144 -6.00 13.72 -5.23
N MET A 145 -7.26 13.30 -5.18
CA MET A 145 -7.75 12.12 -5.89
C MET A 145 -7.61 12.29 -7.41
N THR A 146 -8.03 13.42 -7.97
CA THR A 146 -7.91 13.68 -9.41
C THR A 146 -6.46 13.64 -9.87
N MET A 147 -5.53 14.24 -9.12
CA MET A 147 -4.11 14.17 -9.45
C MET A 147 -3.58 12.73 -9.38
N ASP A 148 -3.99 11.96 -8.38
CA ASP A 148 -3.60 10.57 -8.23
C ASP A 148 -4.12 9.71 -9.40
N GLN A 149 -5.37 9.89 -9.81
CA GLN A 149 -5.96 9.12 -10.92
C GLN A 149 -5.41 9.54 -12.30
N VAL A 150 -5.15 10.84 -12.52
CA VAL A 150 -4.68 11.33 -13.82
C VAL A 150 -3.18 11.09 -14.03
N ILE A 151 -2.37 11.19 -12.98
CA ILE A 151 -0.91 11.11 -13.10
C ILE A 151 -0.38 9.85 -12.41
N GLY A 152 -0.77 9.64 -11.15
CA GLY A 152 -0.29 8.52 -10.33
C GLY A 152 -0.66 7.17 -10.94
N ALA A 153 -1.94 6.94 -11.24
CA ALA A 153 -2.42 5.65 -11.73
C ALA A 153 -1.75 5.23 -13.06
N PRO A 154 -1.65 6.09 -14.11
CA PRO A 154 -0.88 5.76 -15.32
C PRO A 154 0.58 5.46 -15.02
N PHE A 155 1.23 6.29 -14.20
CA PHE A 155 2.64 6.13 -13.86
C PHE A 155 2.91 4.81 -13.13
N PHE A 156 2.18 4.53 -12.04
CA PHE A 156 2.40 3.33 -11.23
C PHE A 156 1.97 2.05 -11.94
N SER A 157 0.89 2.08 -12.72
CA SER A 157 0.45 0.91 -13.51
C SER A 157 1.48 0.57 -14.59
N SER A 158 2.02 1.58 -15.28
CA SER A 158 3.09 1.38 -16.26
C SER A 158 4.37 0.88 -15.60
N LEU A 159 4.74 1.46 -14.45
CA LEU A 159 5.94 1.09 -13.72
C LEU A 159 5.90 -0.36 -13.25
N ILE A 160 4.81 -0.79 -12.61
CA ILE A 160 4.71 -2.16 -12.10
C ILE A 160 4.70 -3.17 -13.25
N LEU A 161 3.86 -2.96 -14.28
CA LEU A 161 3.75 -3.87 -15.41
C LEU A 161 5.05 -3.94 -16.21
N PHE A 162 5.71 -2.80 -16.47
CA PHE A 162 6.99 -2.78 -17.17
C PHE A 162 8.07 -3.58 -16.44
N ASN A 163 8.23 -3.36 -15.13
CA ASN A 163 9.24 -4.07 -14.36
C ASN A 163 8.97 -5.58 -14.27
N LEU A 164 7.70 -5.97 -14.13
CA LEU A 164 7.34 -7.38 -14.12
C LEU A 164 7.56 -8.04 -15.49
N ASN A 165 7.18 -7.36 -16.58
CA ASN A 165 7.45 -7.80 -17.96
C ASN A 165 8.95 -7.86 -18.27
N MET A 166 9.76 -6.97 -17.69
CA MET A 166 11.22 -7.00 -17.81
C MET A 166 11.83 -8.25 -17.16
N ILE A 167 11.34 -8.65 -15.99
CA ILE A 167 11.77 -9.89 -15.31
C ILE A 167 11.41 -11.12 -16.13
N GLU A 168 10.23 -11.11 -16.76
CA GLU A 168 9.71 -12.23 -17.55
C GLU A 168 10.39 -12.35 -18.92
N THR A 169 10.41 -11.26 -19.69
CA THR A 169 10.86 -11.29 -21.10
C THR A 169 12.35 -11.06 -21.27
N ARG A 170 13.02 -10.43 -20.29
CA ARG A 170 14.43 -10.01 -20.37
C ARG A 170 14.76 -9.13 -21.57
N SER A 171 13.75 -8.47 -22.16
CA SER A 171 13.90 -7.59 -23.32
C SER A 171 13.14 -6.29 -23.10
N VAL A 172 13.83 -5.16 -23.22
CA VAL A 172 13.22 -3.83 -23.06
C VAL A 172 12.15 -3.61 -24.12
N LYS A 173 12.45 -3.90 -25.39
CA LYS A 173 11.51 -3.69 -26.50
C LYS A 173 10.21 -4.47 -26.30
N THR A 174 10.32 -5.75 -25.94
CA THR A 174 9.16 -6.62 -25.69
C THR A 174 8.39 -6.18 -24.44
N SER A 175 9.10 -5.76 -23.39
CA SER A 175 8.47 -5.30 -22.15
C SER A 175 7.68 -4.00 -22.35
N VAL A 176 8.23 -3.05 -23.11
CA VAL A 176 7.52 -1.81 -23.45
C VAL A 176 6.27 -2.12 -24.26
N ALA A 177 6.38 -2.95 -25.30
CA ALA A 177 5.23 -3.32 -26.14
C ALA A 177 4.12 -4.00 -25.34
N LYS A 178 4.44 -5.04 -24.56
CA LYS A 178 3.46 -5.72 -23.67
C LYS A 178 2.83 -4.75 -22.67
N THR A 179 3.63 -3.85 -22.09
CA THR A 179 3.11 -2.90 -21.10
C THR A 179 2.17 -1.89 -21.75
N ALA A 180 2.53 -1.35 -22.92
CA ALA A 180 1.70 -0.40 -23.66
C ALA A 180 0.34 -0.99 -24.05
N ASP A 181 0.30 -2.29 -24.36
CA ASP A 181 -0.93 -3.02 -24.69
C ASP A 181 -1.85 -3.20 -23.46
N ILE A 182 -1.27 -3.57 -22.31
CA ILE A 182 -2.03 -3.94 -21.11
C ILE A 182 -2.48 -2.71 -20.29
N VAL A 183 -1.68 -1.64 -20.27
CA VAL A 183 -1.90 -0.46 -19.42
C VAL A 183 -3.28 0.19 -19.62
N PRO A 184 -3.79 0.42 -20.85
CA PRO A 184 -5.11 1.02 -21.05
C PRO A 184 -6.23 0.25 -20.36
N THR A 185 -6.25 -1.08 -20.50
CA THR A 185 -7.24 -1.96 -19.86
C THR A 185 -7.10 -1.94 -18.34
N VAL A 186 -5.86 -1.98 -17.83
CA VAL A 186 -5.59 -1.87 -16.40
C VAL A 186 -6.04 -0.52 -15.84
N LEU A 187 -5.86 0.58 -16.57
CA LEU A 187 -6.29 1.92 -16.14
C LEU A 187 -7.80 2.06 -16.13
N LEU A 188 -8.50 1.54 -17.14
CA LEU A 188 -9.96 1.51 -17.15
C LEU A 188 -10.53 0.77 -15.93
N THR A 189 -9.92 -0.36 -15.56
CA THR A 189 -10.30 -1.09 -14.34
C THR A 189 -9.91 -0.32 -13.09
N ASN A 190 -8.75 0.36 -13.07
CA ASN A 190 -8.31 1.21 -11.96
C ASN A 190 -9.34 2.30 -11.64
N TYR A 191 -9.80 3.01 -12.67
CA TYR A 191 -10.79 4.10 -12.57
C TYR A 191 -12.16 3.66 -12.10
N LYS A 192 -12.49 2.36 -12.22
CA LYS A 192 -13.72 1.79 -11.66
C LYS A 192 -13.49 1.30 -10.24
N PHE A 193 -12.39 0.57 -10.02
CA PHE A 193 -12.10 -0.14 -8.79
C PHE A 193 -11.81 0.82 -7.63
N TRP A 194 -10.80 1.69 -7.75
CA TRP A 194 -10.34 2.48 -6.61
C TRP A 194 -11.31 3.57 -6.17
N PRO A 195 -11.96 4.34 -7.06
CA PRO A 195 -12.97 5.29 -6.65
C PRO A 195 -14.16 4.64 -5.94
N PHE A 196 -14.62 3.47 -6.42
CA PHE A 196 -15.68 2.71 -5.77
C PHE A 196 -15.27 2.25 -4.36
N ILE A 197 -14.10 1.62 -4.24
CA ILE A 197 -13.56 1.19 -2.95
C ILE A 197 -13.42 2.38 -1.99
N GLN A 198 -12.91 3.53 -2.46
CA GLN A 198 -12.78 4.70 -1.60
C GLN A 198 -14.10 5.34 -1.21
N MET A 199 -15.11 5.30 -2.08
CA MET A 199 -16.45 5.75 -1.71
C MET A 199 -17.02 4.89 -0.58
N VAL A 200 -16.96 3.55 -0.73
CA VAL A 200 -17.41 2.60 0.31
C VAL A 200 -16.62 2.77 1.61
N ASN A 201 -15.30 2.88 1.50
CA ASN A 201 -14.39 3.02 2.64
C ASN A 201 -14.64 4.32 3.44
N LEU A 202 -14.98 5.41 2.75
CA LEU A 202 -15.27 6.69 3.41
C LEU A 202 -16.70 6.76 3.94
N ALA A 203 -17.67 6.11 3.28
CA ALA A 203 -19.08 6.16 3.66
C ALA A 203 -19.44 5.19 4.79
N LEU A 204 -18.96 3.93 4.73
CA LEU A 204 -19.43 2.86 5.60
C LEU A 204 -18.40 2.42 6.65
N VAL A 205 -17.10 2.58 6.37
CA VAL A 205 -16.05 2.00 7.23
C VAL A 205 -15.61 3.01 8.31
N PRO A 206 -15.66 2.63 9.61
CA PRO A 206 -15.15 3.45 10.70
C PRO A 206 -13.66 3.74 10.52
N ILE A 207 -13.21 4.91 10.96
CA ILE A 207 -11.85 5.43 10.69
C ILE A 207 -10.72 4.46 11.09
N GLN A 208 -10.94 3.61 12.09
CA GLN A 208 -9.99 2.62 12.59
C GLN A 208 -9.77 1.47 11.60
N TYR A 209 -10.81 1.09 10.84
CA TYR A 209 -10.78 -0.07 9.93
C TYR A 209 -10.51 0.30 8.47
N ARG A 210 -10.50 1.59 8.12
CA ARG A 210 -10.32 2.04 6.73
C ARG A 210 -9.05 1.53 6.06
N VAL A 211 -7.99 1.44 6.85
CA VAL A 211 -6.70 0.90 6.39
C VAL A 211 -6.83 -0.58 6.06
N VAL A 212 -7.46 -1.35 6.96
CA VAL A 212 -7.63 -2.80 6.80
C VAL A 212 -8.45 -3.11 5.56
N MET A 213 -9.52 -2.34 5.31
CA MET A 213 -10.34 -2.49 4.11
C MET A 213 -9.55 -2.24 2.83
N VAL A 214 -8.72 -1.19 2.78
CA VAL A 214 -7.87 -0.90 1.61
C VAL A 214 -6.85 -2.01 1.41
N GLN A 215 -6.19 -2.48 2.47
CA GLN A 215 -5.21 -3.58 2.36
C GLN A 215 -5.85 -4.89 1.90
N PHE A 216 -7.08 -5.17 2.32
CA PHE A 216 -7.85 -6.29 1.82
C PHE A 216 -8.16 -6.15 0.33
N CYS A 217 -8.64 -4.98 -0.11
CA CYS A 217 -8.90 -4.69 -1.53
C CYS A 217 -7.61 -4.75 -2.38
N SER A 218 -6.47 -4.34 -1.81
CA SER A 218 -5.17 -4.43 -2.47
C SER A 218 -4.76 -5.85 -2.84
N ILE A 219 -5.23 -6.87 -2.11
CA ILE A 219 -4.98 -8.28 -2.47
C ILE A 219 -5.63 -8.59 -3.82
N PHE A 220 -6.90 -8.22 -3.99
CA PHE A 220 -7.62 -8.40 -5.26
C PHE A 220 -7.00 -7.59 -6.40
N TRP A 221 -6.58 -6.35 -6.13
CA TRP A 221 -5.89 -5.54 -7.12
C TRP A 221 -4.57 -6.18 -7.57
N ASN A 222 -3.76 -6.65 -6.63
CA ASN A 222 -2.50 -7.33 -6.94
C ASN A 222 -2.73 -8.64 -7.70
N MET A 223 -3.76 -9.42 -7.34
CA MET A 223 -4.20 -10.59 -8.09
C MET A 223 -4.56 -10.20 -9.54
N TYR A 224 -5.32 -9.14 -9.73
CA TYR A 224 -5.70 -8.65 -11.05
C TYR A 224 -4.50 -8.22 -11.90
N ILE A 225 -3.57 -7.44 -11.33
CA ILE A 225 -2.34 -7.04 -12.05
C ILE A 225 -1.51 -8.26 -12.43
N SER A 226 -1.34 -9.20 -11.49
CA SER A 226 -0.63 -10.45 -11.73
C SER A 226 -1.28 -11.27 -12.85
N TYR A 227 -2.62 -11.36 -12.87
CA TYR A 227 -3.39 -12.00 -13.94
C TYR A 227 -3.19 -11.31 -15.30
N MET A 228 -3.37 -10.00 -15.36
CA MET A 228 -3.28 -9.23 -16.61
C MET A 228 -1.90 -9.33 -17.23
N GLN A 229 -0.84 -9.26 -16.42
CA GLN A 229 0.54 -9.42 -16.89
C GLN A 229 0.74 -10.75 -17.65
N HIS A 230 0.14 -11.85 -17.15
CA HIS A 230 0.39 -13.18 -17.69
C HIS A 230 -0.61 -13.64 -18.74
N ASN A 231 -1.83 -13.10 -18.76
CA ASN A 231 -2.91 -13.59 -19.62
C ASN A 231 -3.31 -12.65 -20.76
N SER A 232 -3.07 -11.34 -20.65
CA SER A 232 -3.37 -10.43 -21.77
C SER A 232 -2.47 -10.65 -23.00
N ALA A 233 -1.32 -11.30 -22.83
CA ALA A 233 -0.49 -11.74 -23.95
C ALA A 233 -1.09 -12.91 -24.74
N LYS A 234 -2.09 -13.64 -24.21
CA LYS A 234 -2.77 -14.74 -24.92
C LYS A 234 -3.91 -14.23 -25.79
N GLU A 235 -4.77 -13.36 -25.26
CA GLU A 235 -5.91 -12.82 -26.03
C GLU A 235 -5.46 -12.06 -27.28
N THR A 236 -4.37 -11.28 -27.23
CA THR A 236 -3.87 -10.56 -28.42
C THR A 236 -3.34 -11.51 -29.50
N ILE A 237 -2.81 -12.70 -29.14
CA ILE A 237 -2.35 -13.71 -30.10
C ILE A 237 -3.55 -14.46 -30.70
N ASP A 238 -4.52 -14.84 -29.87
CA ASP A 238 -5.73 -15.54 -30.30
C ASP A 238 -6.59 -14.65 -31.23
N ILE A 239 -6.67 -13.34 -30.99
CA ILE A 239 -7.41 -12.41 -31.88
C ILE A 239 -6.73 -12.26 -33.24
N VAL A 240 -5.39 -12.30 -33.30
CA VAL A 240 -4.63 -12.22 -34.55
C VAL A 240 -4.77 -13.51 -35.36
N GLU A 241 -4.67 -14.69 -34.74
CA GLU A 241 -4.88 -15.99 -35.40
C GLU A 241 -6.32 -16.20 -35.90
N ILE A 242 -7.33 -15.56 -35.30
CA ILE A 242 -8.72 -15.61 -35.78
C ILE A 242 -8.97 -14.64 -36.95
N SER A 243 -8.06 -13.67 -37.17
CA SER A 243 -8.18 -12.66 -38.23
C SER A 243 -7.39 -12.95 -39.52
N ASP A 244 -6.56 -14.01 -39.51
CA ASP A 244 -5.81 -14.54 -40.66
C ASP A 244 -6.46 -15.82 -41.22
#